data_AF-A0A254NRL2-F1
#
_entry.id   AF-A0A254NRL2-F1
#
_cell.length_a   1.000
_cell.length_b   1.000
_cell.length_c   1.000
_cell.angle_alpha   90.00
_cell.angle_beta   90.00
_cell.angle_gamma   90.00
#
_symmetry.space_group_name_H-M   'P 1'
#
loop_
_entity.id
_entity.type
_entity.pdbx_description
1 polymer ?
#
loop_
_entity_poly.entity_id
_entity_poly.type
_entity_poly.pdbx_seq_one_letter_code
_entity_poly.pdbx_strand_id
1 'polypeptide(L)'
;MSEADIRREVPDEFPGKDFFVEFYASRNGGYFSRGAFLRRDAFYEVGSDEENRLEVEAFNCFPLREGDESPVLLSIPQARQRRMRHWAAFGLADFVETHLPFAGDAGDHDYWLDLRDGTVKTVRWNETDGALVPAILAVAPGFREFCTSLAAERT
;
A
#
# COMPACT_ATOMS: atom_id res chain seq x y z
N MET A 1 9.42 2.33 -16.22
CA MET A 1 8.89 1.17 -16.98
C MET A 1 7.91 1.68 -18.02
N SER A 2 7.61 0.94 -19.07
CA SER A 2 6.49 1.33 -19.94
C SER A 2 5.16 1.00 -19.26
N GLU A 3 4.07 1.67 -19.66
CA GLU A 3 2.73 1.33 -19.19
C GLU A 3 2.37 -0.14 -19.50
N ALA A 4 2.81 -0.65 -20.65
CA ALA A 4 2.60 -2.03 -21.05
C ALA A 4 3.30 -3.02 -20.09
N ASP A 5 4.48 -2.68 -19.59
CA ASP A 5 5.16 -3.48 -18.59
C ASP A 5 4.36 -3.51 -17.28
N ILE A 6 3.87 -2.37 -16.79
CA ILE A 6 3.07 -2.31 -15.55
C ILE A 6 1.77 -3.11 -15.68
N ARG A 7 1.09 -3.02 -16.82
CA ARG A 7 -0.11 -3.82 -17.10
C ARG A 7 0.16 -5.32 -17.17
N ARG A 8 1.38 -5.73 -17.55
CA ARG A 8 1.79 -7.13 -17.53
C ARG A 8 2.10 -7.61 -16.11
N GLU A 9 2.75 -6.78 -15.30
CA GLU A 9 3.07 -7.11 -13.90
C GLU A 9 1.82 -7.16 -13.01
N VAL A 10 0.82 -6.32 -13.32
CA VAL A 10 -0.48 -6.32 -12.64
C VAL A 10 -1.56 -6.53 -13.70
N PRO A 11 -1.92 -7.78 -14.04
CA PRO A 11 -2.90 -8.07 -15.08
C PRO A 11 -4.35 -7.80 -14.64
N ASP A 12 -4.62 -7.72 -13.34
CA ASP A 12 -5.96 -7.49 -12.80
C ASP A 12 -6.49 -6.10 -13.17
N GLU A 13 -7.76 -6.07 -13.56
CA GLU A 13 -8.52 -4.85 -13.80
C GLU A 13 -9.21 -4.41 -12.51
N PHE A 14 -9.08 -3.11 -12.18
CA PHE A 14 -9.69 -2.51 -11.00
C PHE A 14 -10.01 -1.03 -11.23
N PRO A 15 -10.98 -0.46 -10.48
CA PRO A 15 -11.25 0.98 -10.51
C PRO A 15 -9.99 1.81 -10.25
N GLY A 16 -9.65 2.71 -11.18
CA GLY A 16 -8.45 3.57 -11.06
C GLY A 16 -7.16 2.98 -11.64
N LYS A 17 -7.22 1.85 -12.36
CA LYS A 17 -6.08 1.20 -13.01
C LYS A 17 -5.21 2.13 -13.84
N ASP A 18 -5.81 2.98 -14.67
CA ASP A 18 -5.06 3.84 -15.59
C ASP A 18 -4.16 4.83 -14.85
N PHE A 19 -4.65 5.42 -13.75
CA PHE A 19 -3.85 6.33 -12.93
C PHE A 19 -2.70 5.59 -12.21
N PHE A 20 -2.96 4.36 -11.74
CA PHE A 20 -1.91 3.51 -11.17
C PHE A 20 -0.81 3.21 -12.20
N VAL A 21 -1.20 2.84 -13.42
CA VAL A 21 -0.27 2.54 -14.51
C VAL A 21 0.55 3.78 -14.90
N GLU A 22 -0.09 4.94 -15.05
CA GLU A 22 0.59 6.22 -15.35
C GLU A 22 1.60 6.60 -14.25
N PHE A 23 1.21 6.47 -12.98
CA PHE A 23 2.07 6.76 -11.84
C PHE A 23 3.34 5.89 -11.85
N TYR A 24 3.18 4.58 -12.03
CA TYR A 24 4.31 3.66 -12.02
C TYR A 24 5.15 3.71 -13.30
N ALA A 25 4.56 4.03 -14.45
CA ALA A 25 5.32 4.28 -15.67
C ALA A 25 6.21 5.54 -15.54
N SER A 26 5.70 6.59 -14.89
CA SER A 26 6.41 7.87 -14.77
C SER A 26 7.43 7.94 -13.63
N ARG A 27 7.16 7.35 -12.46
CA ARG A 27 8.03 7.44 -11.27
C ARG A 27 8.59 6.12 -10.78
N ASN A 28 7.84 5.03 -10.96
CA ASN A 28 8.18 3.68 -10.50
C ASN A 28 8.60 3.60 -9.01
N GLY A 29 7.79 4.17 -8.11
CA GLY A 29 8.07 4.24 -6.68
C GLY A 29 8.62 5.59 -6.22
N GLY A 30 9.07 5.67 -4.97
CA GLY A 30 9.64 6.88 -4.39
C GLY A 30 9.79 6.81 -2.87
N TYR A 31 10.70 7.61 -2.32
CA TYR A 31 10.96 7.68 -0.88
C TYR A 31 10.72 9.11 -0.36
N PHE A 32 10.03 9.25 0.75
CA PHE A 32 9.76 10.50 1.43
C PHE A 32 10.71 10.66 2.61
N SER A 33 11.82 11.36 2.41
CA SER A 33 12.86 11.56 3.45
C SER A 33 12.40 12.30 4.71
N ARG A 34 11.20 12.87 4.70
CA ARG A 34 10.56 13.54 5.84
C ARG A 34 9.19 12.93 6.17
N GLY A 35 8.85 11.79 5.59
CA GLY A 35 7.51 11.24 5.59
C GLY A 35 6.54 12.04 4.71
N ALA A 36 5.45 11.38 4.35
CA ALA A 36 4.22 12.02 3.85
C ALA A 36 3.06 11.52 4.71
N PHE A 37 2.01 12.31 4.85
CA PHE A 37 0.90 11.98 5.74
C PHE A 37 -0.43 12.05 5.01
N LEU A 38 -1.33 11.14 5.40
CA LEU A 38 -2.72 11.09 4.95
C LEU A 38 -3.63 11.09 6.18
N ARG A 39 -4.82 11.68 6.05
CA ARG A 39 -5.88 11.57 7.06
C ARG A 39 -7.08 10.84 6.47
N ARG A 40 -7.56 9.81 7.18
CA ARG A 40 -8.71 9.00 6.76
C ARG A 40 -10.03 9.78 6.78
N ASP A 41 -10.13 10.79 7.65
CA ASP A 41 -11.29 11.69 7.75
C ASP A 41 -11.53 12.54 6.50
N ALA A 42 -10.60 12.54 5.54
CA ALA A 42 -10.81 13.10 4.21
C ALA A 42 -11.80 12.28 3.36
N PHE A 43 -12.03 11.00 3.70
CA PHE A 43 -12.84 10.07 2.89
C PHE A 43 -13.92 9.34 3.69
N TYR A 44 -13.70 9.12 4.98
CA TYR A 44 -14.54 8.29 5.83
C TYR A 44 -14.90 9.02 7.11
N GLU A 45 -15.99 8.64 7.75
CA GLU A 45 -16.21 8.99 9.16
C GLU A 45 -15.23 8.17 10.01
N VAL A 46 -14.46 8.84 10.86
CA VAL A 46 -13.43 8.22 11.70
C VAL A 46 -13.75 8.55 13.16
N GLY A 47 -13.86 7.51 13.99
CA GLY A 47 -14.10 7.64 15.42
C GLY A 47 -12.98 8.40 16.15
N SER A 48 -13.27 8.99 17.30
CA SER A 48 -12.27 9.74 18.09
C SER A 48 -11.14 8.87 18.66
N ASP A 49 -11.39 7.57 18.78
CA ASP A 49 -10.49 6.54 19.27
C ASP A 49 -9.79 5.77 18.13
N GLU A 50 -10.13 6.06 16.87
CA GLU A 50 -9.54 5.42 15.71
C GLU A 50 -8.30 6.15 15.19
N GLU A 51 -7.35 5.38 14.65
CA GLU A 51 -6.16 5.91 13.98
C GLU A 51 -6.56 6.65 12.70
N ASN A 52 -6.45 7.99 12.71
CA ASN A 52 -6.86 8.82 11.58
C ASN A 52 -5.67 9.28 10.72
N ARG A 53 -4.57 9.70 11.35
CA ARG A 53 -3.38 10.22 10.68
C ARG A 53 -2.39 9.08 10.44
N LEU A 54 -2.12 8.81 9.17
CA LEU A 54 -1.26 7.72 8.72
C LEU A 54 -0.02 8.28 8.02
N GLU A 55 1.15 7.74 8.36
CA GLU A 55 2.41 8.07 7.70
C GLU A 55 2.66 7.16 6.50
N VAL A 56 3.22 7.72 5.43
CA VAL A 56 3.71 7.00 4.26
C VAL A 56 5.15 7.41 4.06
N GLU A 57 6.06 6.44 4.18
CA GLU A 57 7.50 6.67 4.04
C GLU A 57 7.95 6.39 2.61
N ALA A 58 7.38 5.37 1.96
CA ALA A 58 7.84 4.95 0.64
C ALA A 58 6.72 4.37 -0.22
N PHE A 59 6.86 4.53 -1.53
CA PHE A 59 6.21 3.72 -2.54
C PHE A 59 7.18 2.65 -3.02
N ASN A 60 6.79 1.38 -2.88
CA ASN A 60 7.51 0.23 -3.43
C ASN A 60 7.61 0.35 -4.95
N CYS A 61 8.64 -0.25 -5.56
CA CYS A 61 8.89 -0.17 -6.99
C CYS A 61 8.60 -1.49 -7.72
N PHE A 62 8.37 -1.43 -9.02
CA PHE A 62 8.50 -2.63 -9.87
C PHE A 62 9.96 -2.77 -10.32
N PRO A 63 10.52 -3.99 -10.31
CA PRO A 63 11.88 -4.21 -10.79
C PRO A 63 11.97 -3.97 -12.30
N LEU A 64 13.02 -3.29 -12.78
CA LEU A 64 13.21 -3.04 -14.21
C LEU A 64 13.71 -4.30 -14.93
N ARG A 65 14.48 -5.13 -14.23
CA ARG A 65 14.95 -6.45 -14.63
C ARG A 65 14.76 -7.44 -13.49
N GLU A 66 14.66 -8.71 -13.83
CA GLU A 66 14.62 -9.77 -12.82
C GLU A 66 15.88 -9.73 -11.93
N GLY A 67 15.67 -9.69 -10.62
CA GLY A 67 16.75 -9.59 -9.64
C GLY A 67 17.27 -8.17 -9.38
N ASP A 68 16.73 -7.13 -10.04
CA ASP A 68 17.07 -5.75 -9.68
C ASP A 68 16.59 -5.44 -8.25
N GLU A 69 17.53 -4.99 -7.42
CA GLU A 69 17.26 -4.52 -6.06
C GLU A 69 17.53 -3.02 -5.96
N SER A 70 16.61 -2.28 -5.36
CA SER A 70 16.85 -0.89 -5.00
C SER A 70 17.52 -0.84 -3.62
N PRO A 71 18.55 0.01 -3.43
CA PRO A 71 19.21 0.15 -2.14
C PRO A 71 18.30 0.84 -1.09
N VAL A 72 17.19 1.45 -1.52
CA VAL A 72 16.33 2.28 -0.67
C VAL A 72 14.84 1.90 -0.74
N LEU A 73 14.40 1.20 -1.79
CA LEU A 73 12.99 0.80 -1.96
C LEU A 73 12.87 -0.71 -2.00
N LEU A 74 11.83 -1.25 -1.40
CA LEU A 74 11.45 -2.64 -1.60
C LEU A 74 10.71 -2.77 -2.94
N SER A 75 11.01 -3.84 -3.69
CA SER A 75 10.20 -4.14 -4.88
C SER A 75 8.85 -4.74 -4.47
N ILE A 76 7.79 -4.45 -5.23
CA ILE A 76 6.44 -4.96 -5.00
C ILE A 76 6.41 -6.51 -4.94
N PRO A 77 7.08 -7.25 -5.84
CA PRO A 77 7.15 -8.71 -5.74
C PRO A 77 7.83 -9.20 -4.45
N GLN A 78 8.92 -8.56 -4.03
CA GLN A 78 9.60 -8.90 -2.78
C GLN A 78 8.74 -8.58 -1.55
N ALA A 79 8.08 -7.42 -1.53
CA ALA A 79 7.15 -7.03 -0.47
C ALA A 79 6.04 -8.10 -0.33
N ARG A 80 5.40 -8.46 -1.44
CA ARG A 80 4.36 -9.48 -1.46
C ARG A 80 4.87 -10.84 -0.98
N GLN A 81 6.05 -11.27 -1.43
CA GLN A 81 6.62 -12.56 -1.02
C GLN A 81 6.97 -12.60 0.49
N ARG A 82 7.53 -11.52 1.04
CA ARG A 82 7.83 -11.41 2.48
C ARG A 82 6.55 -11.54 3.30
N ARG A 83 5.50 -10.85 2.87
CA ARG A 83 4.23 -10.77 3.57
C ARG A 83 3.38 -12.04 3.42
N MET A 84 3.45 -12.75 2.30
CA MET A 84 2.75 -14.04 2.12
C MET A 84 3.13 -15.04 3.21
N ARG A 85 4.43 -15.15 3.54
CA ARG A 85 4.90 -16.07 4.59
C ARG A 85 4.43 -15.64 5.98
N HIS A 86 4.45 -14.34 6.24
CA HIS A 86 4.05 -13.79 7.54
C HIS A 86 2.54 -13.90 7.76
N TRP A 87 1.74 -13.41 6.81
CA TRP A 87 0.28 -13.30 6.94
C TRP A 87 -0.45 -14.63 6.81
N ALA A 88 0.14 -15.64 6.17
CA ALA A 88 -0.40 -16.99 6.18
C ALA A 88 -0.57 -17.55 7.60
N ALA A 89 0.32 -17.21 8.53
CA ALA A 89 0.22 -17.64 9.93
C ALA A 89 -0.97 -17.01 10.68
N PHE A 90 -1.53 -15.92 10.14
CA PHE A 90 -2.66 -15.18 10.73
C PHE A 90 -3.95 -15.34 9.92
N GLY A 91 -4.02 -16.31 9.00
CA GLY A 91 -5.22 -16.58 8.19
C GLY A 91 -5.51 -15.52 7.11
N LEU A 92 -4.52 -14.71 6.75
CA LEU A 92 -4.64 -13.63 5.76
C LEU A 92 -4.03 -14.00 4.39
N ALA A 93 -3.99 -15.30 4.05
CA ALA A 93 -3.48 -15.76 2.76
C ALA A 93 -4.26 -15.15 1.58
N ASP A 94 -5.60 -15.23 1.61
CA ASP A 94 -6.48 -14.66 0.58
C ASP A 94 -6.30 -13.14 0.42
N PHE A 95 -6.00 -12.45 1.52
CA PHE A 95 -5.72 -11.01 1.49
C PHE A 95 -4.48 -10.73 0.65
N VAL A 96 -3.36 -11.41 0.91
CA VAL A 96 -2.11 -11.23 0.14
C VAL A 96 -2.26 -11.64 -1.33
N GLU A 97 -3.14 -12.59 -1.63
CA GLU A 97 -3.44 -13.00 -3.00
C GLU A 97 -4.23 -11.94 -3.78
N THR A 98 -5.16 -11.25 -3.12
CA THR A 98 -6.05 -10.27 -3.77
C THR A 98 -5.59 -8.83 -3.64
N HIS A 99 -4.50 -8.58 -2.91
CA HIS A 99 -3.98 -7.22 -2.67
C HIS A 99 -2.53 -7.06 -3.08
N LEU A 100 -2.19 -5.86 -3.55
CA LEU A 100 -0.85 -5.48 -3.99
C LEU A 100 -0.20 -4.51 -2.98
N PRO A 101 0.92 -4.87 -2.32
CA PRO A 101 1.60 -3.97 -1.38
C PRO A 101 2.43 -2.93 -2.15
N PHE A 102 1.92 -1.72 -2.24
CA PHE A 102 2.49 -0.68 -3.11
C PHE A 102 3.24 0.42 -2.36
N ALA A 103 3.03 0.55 -1.06
CA ALA A 103 3.69 1.54 -0.21
C ALA A 103 3.87 1.03 1.21
N GLY A 104 4.65 1.73 2.04
CA GLY A 104 4.82 1.39 3.45
C GLY A 104 5.22 2.59 4.31
N ASP A 105 5.18 2.38 5.62
CA ASP A 105 5.63 3.33 6.65
C ASP A 105 6.89 2.85 7.37
N ALA A 106 7.44 3.70 8.24
CA ALA A 106 8.64 3.38 9.04
C ALA A 106 8.38 2.32 10.14
N GLY A 107 7.12 1.93 10.35
CA GLY A 107 6.67 0.93 11.32
C GLY A 107 6.51 -0.47 10.73
N ASP A 108 6.96 -0.69 9.50
CA ASP A 108 6.81 -1.95 8.74
C ASP A 108 5.34 -2.30 8.41
N HIS A 109 4.45 -1.30 8.36
CA HIS A 109 3.11 -1.50 7.82
C HIS A 109 3.08 -1.17 6.32
N ASP A 110 2.55 -2.09 5.51
CA ASP A 110 2.31 -1.79 4.10
C ASP A 110 0.92 -1.21 3.86
N TYR A 111 0.84 -0.43 2.80
CA TYR A 111 -0.39 -0.02 2.15
C TYR A 111 -0.64 -0.94 0.95
N TRP A 112 -1.86 -1.46 0.91
CA TRP A 112 -2.31 -2.52 0.04
C TRP A 112 -3.40 -2.01 -0.87
N LEU A 113 -3.25 -2.21 -2.17
CA LEU A 113 -4.30 -1.95 -3.16
C LEU A 113 -5.12 -3.23 -3.33
N ASP A 114 -6.41 -3.20 -3.01
CA ASP A 114 -7.32 -4.30 -3.32
C ASP A 114 -7.56 -4.34 -4.84
N LEU A 115 -7.15 -5.44 -5.48
CA LEU A 115 -7.23 -5.58 -6.93
C LEU A 115 -8.65 -5.89 -7.43
N ARG A 116 -9.63 -6.01 -6.53
CA ARG A 116 -11.03 -6.29 -6.88
C ARG A 116 -11.87 -5.02 -6.94
N ASP A 117 -11.65 -4.10 -6.01
CA ASP A 117 -12.45 -2.88 -5.86
C ASP A 117 -11.62 -1.57 -5.97
N GLY A 118 -10.30 -1.66 -6.04
CA GLY A 118 -9.40 -0.53 -6.17
C GLY A 118 -9.14 0.24 -4.87
N THR A 119 -9.73 -0.18 -3.75
CA THR A 119 -9.56 0.50 -2.46
C THR A 119 -8.17 0.30 -1.87
N VAL A 120 -7.72 1.28 -1.08
CA VAL A 120 -6.45 1.19 -0.36
C VAL A 120 -6.71 0.83 1.09
N LYS A 121 -6.00 -0.19 1.58
CA LYS A 121 -6.11 -0.74 2.92
C LYS A 121 -4.73 -0.83 3.57
N THR A 122 -4.71 -0.96 4.89
CA THR A 122 -3.50 -1.33 5.63
C THR A 122 -3.86 -2.34 6.71
N VAL A 123 -2.88 -3.12 7.16
CA VAL A 123 -3.07 -4.08 8.26
C VAL A 123 -2.43 -3.47 9.51
N ARG A 124 -3.19 -3.44 10.60
CA ARG A 124 -2.75 -3.00 11.93
C ARG A 124 -2.87 -4.14 12.92
N TRP A 125 -2.13 -4.06 14.02
CA TRP A 125 -2.28 -4.98 15.13
C TRP A 125 -3.20 -4.39 16.17
N ASN A 126 -4.26 -5.12 16.51
CA ASN A 126 -5.15 -4.79 17.62
C ASN A 126 -4.95 -5.81 18.74
N GLU A 127 -5.12 -5.38 19.98
CA GLU A 127 -5.22 -6.31 21.10
C GLU A 127 -6.69 -6.73 21.29
N THR A 128 -6.95 -8.03 21.36
CA THR A 128 -8.27 -8.59 21.65
C THR A 128 -8.08 -9.80 22.55
N ASP A 129 -8.71 -9.77 23.73
CA ASP A 129 -8.63 -10.83 24.74
C ASP A 129 -7.18 -11.26 25.11
N GLY A 130 -6.25 -10.29 25.11
CA GLY A 130 -4.84 -10.52 25.44
C GLY A 130 -4.00 -11.12 24.30
N ALA A 131 -4.54 -11.23 23.09
CA ALA A 131 -3.82 -11.63 21.89
C ALA A 131 -3.75 -10.50 20.86
N LEU A 132 -2.63 -10.41 20.14
CA LEU A 132 -2.50 -9.53 18.97
C LEU A 132 -3.19 -10.18 17.76
N VAL A 133 -4.18 -9.48 17.22
CA VAL A 133 -4.93 -9.90 16.03
C VAL A 133 -4.77 -8.85 14.93
N PRO A 134 -4.58 -9.26 13.67
CA PRO A 134 -4.51 -8.30 12.58
C PRO A 134 -5.91 -7.73 12.30
N ALA A 135 -5.97 -6.41 12.11
CA ALA A 135 -7.16 -5.67 11.71
C ALA A 135 -6.89 -4.98 10.38
N ILE A 136 -7.79 -5.16 9.42
CA ILE A 136 -7.72 -4.48 8.12
C ILE A 136 -8.41 -3.13 8.26
N LEU A 137 -7.65 -2.07 8.01
CA LEU A 137 -8.09 -0.68 8.07
C LEU A 137 -8.27 -0.12 6.67
N ALA A 138 -9.41 0.52 6.39
CA ALA A 138 -9.63 1.26 5.16
C ALA A 138 -8.87 2.61 5.21
N VAL A 139 -8.10 2.90 4.17
CA VAL A 139 -7.20 4.06 4.12
C VAL A 139 -7.69 5.11 3.12
N ALA A 140 -8.03 4.69 1.90
CA ALA A 140 -8.54 5.57 0.86
C ALA A 140 -9.45 4.78 -0.11
N PRO A 141 -10.42 5.44 -0.76
CA PRO A 141 -11.34 4.78 -1.67
C PRO A 141 -10.69 4.35 -2.99
N GLY A 142 -9.49 4.84 -3.28
CA GLY A 142 -8.73 4.53 -4.49
C GLY A 142 -7.27 4.93 -4.40
N PHE A 143 -6.45 4.38 -5.29
CA PHE A 143 -5.03 4.71 -5.40
C PHE A 143 -4.81 6.20 -5.72
N ARG A 144 -5.67 6.80 -6.55
CA ARG A 144 -5.59 8.23 -6.89
C ARG A 144 -5.82 9.10 -5.67
N GLU A 145 -6.91 8.84 -4.95
CA GLU A 145 -7.31 9.59 -3.75
C GLU A 145 -6.24 9.47 -2.66
N PHE A 146 -5.64 8.28 -2.51
CA PHE A 146 -4.47 8.08 -1.67
C PHE A 146 -3.33 9.02 -2.08
N CYS A 147 -2.88 8.97 -3.33
CA CYS A 147 -1.75 9.77 -3.80
C CYS A 147 -2.00 11.28 -3.70
N THR A 148 -3.19 11.77 -4.06
CA THR A 148 -3.49 13.21 -4.09
C THR A 148 -3.74 13.81 -2.71
N SER A 149 -3.94 12.98 -1.69
CA SER A 149 -4.20 13.43 -0.32
C SER A 149 -2.96 13.39 0.57
N LEU A 150 -1.82 12.91 0.04
CA LEU A 150 -0.53 12.95 0.73
C LEU A 150 -0.03 14.39 0.88
N ALA A 151 0.36 14.76 2.10
CA ALA A 151 0.97 16.04 2.42
C ALA A 151 2.25 15.88 3.24
N ALA A 152 3.26 16.71 2.97
CA ALA A 152 4.55 16.67 3.68
C ALA A 152 4.42 16.97 5.19
N GLU A 153 3.45 17.80 5.55
CA GLU A 153 2.95 18.10 6.90
C GLU A 153 1.96 19.25 6.67
N ARG A 154 0.67 19.03 6.91
CA ARG A 154 -0.27 20.13 7.15
C ARG A 154 -0.90 19.94 8.51
N THR A 155 -0.65 20.96 9.33
CA THR A 155 -1.27 21.34 10.60
C THR A 155 -2.74 21.02 10.70
#